data_AF-A0A183BER0-F1
#
_entry.id   AF-A0A183BER0-F1
#
_cell.length_a   1.000
_cell.length_b   1.000
_cell.length_c   1.000
_cell.angle_alpha   90.00
_cell.angle_beta   90.00
_cell.angle_gamma   90.00
#
_symmetry.space_group_name_H-M   'P 1'
#
loop_
_entity.id
_entity.type
_entity.pdbx_description
1 polymer ?
#
loop_
_entity_poly.entity_id
_entity_poly.type
_entity_poly.pdbx_seq_one_letter_code
_entity_poly.pdbx_strand_id
1 'polypeptide(L)'
;MKQRCQWLITLTALCSDLLEKARVIRQAPDERCFHIFYQLLANATPKMQEDLLLDQANSYRFLLNGMLEIPGSDERQSYRETTEAMNIMGITAEDQQAIFRIISAVLHLGNLDFRQERNSDQATLPDTSAAQKVAHLLGIPMAEMIKAFLKPRIKVGKDMVLKTQTKAQVEFAVEAISKAIYERLFLWLVARINKTLDRTKRPGASFVGILDIAGFEIFQVFRP
;
A
#
# COMPACT_ATOMS: atom_id res chain seq x y z
N MET A 1 -54.54 15.77 0.75
CA MET A 1 -53.12 16.08 0.46
C MET A 1 -52.25 14.98 1.04
N LYS A 2 -51.71 14.06 0.23
CA LYS A 2 -50.73 13.06 0.70
C LYS A 2 -49.35 13.72 0.70
N GLN A 3 -48.79 14.00 1.88
CA GLN A 3 -47.37 14.30 2.00
C GLN A 3 -46.58 13.06 1.57
N ARG A 4 -45.91 13.15 0.41
CA ARG A 4 -44.87 12.20 0.04
C ARG A 4 -43.70 12.44 0.99
N CYS A 5 -43.42 11.48 1.88
CA CYS A 5 -42.16 11.47 2.62
C CYS A 5 -41.03 11.28 1.61
N GLN A 6 -40.27 12.34 1.35
CA GLN A 6 -39.11 12.29 0.48
C GLN A 6 -37.89 11.95 1.35
N TRP A 7 -37.62 10.65 1.49
CA TRP A 7 -36.39 10.18 2.11
C TRP A 7 -35.22 10.50 1.15
N LEU A 8 -34.32 11.36 1.59
CA LEU A 8 -33.10 11.72 0.87
C LEU A 8 -31.91 11.17 1.66
N ILE A 9 -30.95 10.54 0.97
CA ILE A 9 -29.68 10.17 1.57
C ILE A 9 -28.87 11.45 1.76
N THR A 10 -28.62 11.82 3.01
CA THR A 10 -27.95 13.09 3.35
C THR A 10 -26.49 12.91 3.74
N LEU A 11 -26.09 11.72 4.22
CA LEU A 11 -24.73 11.46 4.71
C LEU A 11 -24.33 10.00 4.46
N THR A 12 -23.04 9.78 4.16
CA THR A 12 -22.41 8.47 4.13
C THR A 12 -21.04 8.57 4.78
N ALA A 13 -20.73 7.65 5.69
CA ALA A 13 -19.44 7.57 6.36
C ALA A 13 -18.94 6.13 6.27
N LEU A 14 -17.67 5.98 5.87
CA LEU A 14 -16.97 4.71 5.84
C LEU A 14 -16.14 4.57 7.12
N CYS A 15 -16.36 3.49 7.86
CA CYS A 15 -15.47 3.01 8.91
C CYS A 15 -14.73 1.79 8.36
N SER A 16 -13.40 1.75 8.49
CA SER A 16 -12.61 0.59 8.10
C SER A 16 -11.79 0.12 9.28
N ASP A 17 -12.17 -1.03 9.82
CA ASP A 17 -11.59 -1.56 11.06
C ASP A 17 -10.52 -2.64 10.84
N LEU A 18 -10.39 -3.19 9.62
CA LEU A 18 -9.39 -4.23 9.36
C LEU A 18 -8.90 -4.27 7.90
N LEU A 19 -7.71 -3.72 7.64
CA LEU A 19 -6.96 -3.98 6.41
C LEU A 19 -6.09 -5.22 6.62
N GLU A 20 -6.16 -6.22 5.73
CA GLU A 20 -5.31 -7.42 5.81
C GLU A 20 -3.87 -7.10 5.39
N LYS A 21 -3.11 -6.49 6.30
CA LYS A 21 -1.76 -5.95 6.06
C LYS A 21 -0.78 -7.01 5.54
N ALA A 22 -0.92 -8.24 6.00
CA ALA A 22 -0.04 -9.35 5.61
C ALA A 22 -0.12 -9.64 4.10
N ARG A 23 -1.29 -9.44 3.47
CA ARG A 23 -1.51 -9.71 2.04
C ARG A 23 -0.68 -8.80 1.12
N VAL A 24 -0.22 -7.64 1.62
CA VAL A 24 0.70 -6.74 0.89
C VAL A 24 2.03 -7.41 0.58
N ILE A 25 2.54 -8.22 1.51
CA ILE A 25 3.91 -8.76 1.46
C ILE A 25 3.96 -10.26 1.19
N ARG A 26 2.92 -11.00 1.58
CA ARG A 26 2.91 -12.47 1.52
C ARG A 26 1.53 -12.99 1.14
N GLN A 27 1.47 -13.70 0.01
CA GLN A 27 0.29 -14.37 -0.51
C GLN A 27 0.46 -15.90 -0.34
N ALA A 28 -0.64 -16.62 -0.12
CA ALA A 28 -0.60 -18.08 -0.16
C ALA A 28 -0.40 -18.55 -1.62
N PRO A 29 -0.08 -19.82 -1.87
CA PRO A 29 -0.11 -20.37 -3.22
C PRO A 29 -1.45 -20.06 -3.90
N ASP A 30 -1.40 -19.63 -5.15
CA ASP A 30 -2.56 -19.26 -5.98
C ASP A 30 -3.38 -18.04 -5.49
N GLU A 31 -2.94 -17.34 -4.44
CA GLU A 31 -3.55 -16.08 -4.01
C GLU A 31 -2.91 -14.85 -4.65
N ARG A 32 -3.70 -13.80 -4.81
CA ARG A 32 -3.23 -12.50 -5.28
C ARG A 32 -3.03 -11.52 -4.15
N CYS A 33 -2.14 -10.56 -4.39
CA CYS A 33 -2.08 -9.34 -3.61
C CYS A 33 -3.31 -8.45 -3.90
N PHE A 34 -3.35 -7.24 -3.36
CA PHE A 34 -4.41 -6.27 -3.66
C PHE A 34 -4.48 -5.95 -5.16
N HIS A 35 -5.70 -5.82 -5.69
CA HIS A 35 -5.94 -5.62 -7.12
C HIS A 35 -5.22 -4.41 -7.71
N ILE A 36 -5.07 -3.34 -6.94
CA ILE A 36 -4.46 -2.09 -7.41
C ILE A 36 -3.02 -2.29 -7.94
N PHE A 37 -2.25 -3.24 -7.40
CA PHE A 37 -0.91 -3.55 -7.89
C PHE A 37 -0.96 -4.11 -9.32
N TYR A 38 -1.88 -5.04 -9.60
CA TYR A 38 -2.05 -5.66 -10.91
C TYR A 38 -2.65 -4.68 -11.91
N GLN A 39 -3.65 -3.91 -11.50
CA GLN A 39 -4.25 -2.85 -12.31
C GLN A 39 -3.21 -1.83 -12.77
N LEU A 40 -2.32 -1.40 -11.87
CA LEU A 40 -1.25 -0.45 -12.19
C LEU A 40 -0.26 -1.05 -13.20
N LEU A 41 0.18 -2.29 -13.00
CA LEU A 41 1.14 -2.95 -13.87
C LEU A 41 0.55 -3.26 -15.26
N ALA A 42 -0.71 -3.70 -15.34
CA ALA A 42 -1.39 -4.05 -16.60
C ALA A 42 -1.66 -2.84 -17.52
N ASN A 43 -1.75 -1.64 -16.94
CA ASN A 43 -2.02 -0.37 -17.66
C ASN A 43 -0.82 0.56 -17.73
N ALA A 44 0.36 0.11 -17.30
CA ALA A 44 1.54 0.94 -17.27
C ALA A 44 1.94 1.37 -18.70
N THR A 45 1.61 2.60 -19.07
CA THR A 45 2.10 3.23 -20.31
C THR A 45 3.61 3.46 -20.21
N PRO A 46 4.34 3.58 -21.33
CA PRO A 46 5.79 3.82 -21.29
C PRO A 46 6.19 5.02 -20.42
N LYS A 47 5.40 6.10 -20.49
CA LYS A 47 5.59 7.28 -19.65
C LYS A 47 5.36 6.97 -18.16
N MET A 48 4.29 6.25 -17.83
CA MET A 48 4.03 5.84 -16.43
C MET A 48 5.10 4.89 -15.89
N GLN A 49 5.64 4.01 -16.74
CA GLN A 49 6.74 3.12 -16.36
C GLN A 49 8.00 3.92 -16.00
N GLU A 50 8.31 4.98 -16.76
CA GLU A 50 9.42 5.88 -16.45
C GLU A 50 9.15 6.70 -15.18
N ASP A 51 7.99 7.36 -15.09
CA ASP A 51 7.64 8.24 -13.96
C ASP A 51 7.54 7.48 -12.63
N LEU A 52 7.04 6.24 -12.66
CA LEU A 52 6.83 5.40 -11.49
C LEU A 52 7.92 4.32 -11.32
N LEU A 53 8.90 4.27 -12.23
CA LEU A 53 9.98 3.28 -12.24
C LEU A 53 9.47 1.82 -12.22
N LEU A 54 8.36 1.53 -12.93
CA LEU A 54 7.73 0.21 -12.90
C LEU A 54 8.51 -0.82 -13.73
N ASP A 55 8.69 -2.00 -13.15
CA ASP A 55 9.27 -3.19 -13.78
C ASP A 55 8.15 -4.22 -14.09
N GLN A 56 8.51 -5.38 -14.63
CA GLN A 56 7.57 -6.47 -14.89
C GLN A 56 7.06 -7.08 -13.57
N ALA A 57 5.85 -7.65 -13.57
CA ALA A 57 5.24 -8.22 -12.35
C ALA A 57 6.13 -9.26 -11.64
N ASN A 58 6.82 -10.10 -12.42
CA ASN A 58 7.70 -11.15 -11.91
C ASN A 58 9.01 -10.61 -11.29
N SER A 59 9.31 -9.32 -11.46
CA SER A 59 10.48 -8.67 -10.88
C SER A 59 10.25 -8.22 -9.44
N TYR A 60 9.01 -8.31 -8.91
CA TYR A 60 8.67 -7.84 -7.57
C TYR A 60 8.52 -8.98 -6.57
N ARG A 61 9.35 -8.99 -5.53
CA ARG A 61 9.31 -10.04 -4.48
C ARG A 61 8.02 -10.06 -3.67
N PHE A 62 7.33 -8.93 -3.55
CA PHE A 62 6.02 -8.85 -2.89
C PHE A 62 4.86 -9.37 -3.74
N LEU A 63 5.09 -9.68 -5.02
CA LEU A 63 4.15 -10.37 -5.89
C LEU A 63 4.59 -11.82 -6.06
N LEU A 64 4.45 -12.64 -5.00
CA LEU A 64 5.03 -13.98 -4.93
C LEU A 64 4.59 -14.90 -6.07
N ASN A 65 3.34 -14.76 -6.51
CA ASN A 65 2.74 -15.59 -7.56
C ASN A 65 2.77 -14.90 -8.94
N GLY A 66 3.51 -13.80 -9.09
CA GLY A 66 3.59 -13.03 -10.34
C GLY A 66 2.23 -12.47 -10.77
N MET A 67 2.02 -12.33 -12.08
CA MET A 67 0.76 -11.86 -12.66
C MET A 67 -0.25 -13.01 -12.75
N LEU A 68 -1.08 -13.17 -11.71
CA LEU A 68 -2.21 -14.08 -11.73
C LEU A 68 -3.44 -13.39 -12.34
N GLU A 69 -3.99 -13.98 -13.41
CA GLU A 69 -5.22 -13.53 -14.06
C GLU A 69 -6.45 -14.06 -13.31
N ILE A 70 -7.50 -13.24 -13.12
CA ILE A 70 -8.80 -13.75 -12.69
C ILE A 70 -9.62 -14.08 -13.94
N PRO A 71 -10.23 -15.27 -14.03
CA PRO A 71 -11.21 -15.56 -15.06
C PRO A 71 -12.32 -14.50 -15.09
N GLY A 72 -12.49 -13.85 -16.25
CA GLY A 72 -13.55 -12.86 -16.47
C GLY A 72 -13.26 -11.44 -15.96
N SER A 73 -12.06 -11.16 -15.44
CA SER A 73 -11.65 -9.80 -15.05
C SER A 73 -10.63 -9.23 -16.04
N ASP A 74 -10.89 -8.02 -16.56
CA ASP A 74 -9.90 -7.26 -17.33
C ASP A 74 -9.26 -6.18 -16.43
N GLU A 75 -8.00 -6.39 -16.06
CA GLU A 75 -7.23 -5.44 -15.23
C GLU A 75 -7.11 -4.06 -15.90
N ARG A 76 -7.20 -3.97 -17.23
CA ARG A 76 -7.24 -2.69 -17.96
C ARG A 76 -8.54 -1.94 -17.77
N GLN A 77 -9.65 -2.66 -17.86
CA GLN A 77 -10.95 -2.10 -17.58
C GLN A 77 -11.06 -1.69 -16.10
N SER A 78 -10.67 -2.57 -15.17
CA SER A 78 -10.75 -2.28 -13.73
C SER A 78 -9.89 -1.09 -13.31
N TYR A 79 -8.73 -0.88 -13.93
CA TYR A 79 -7.93 0.34 -13.70
C TYR A 79 -8.68 1.61 -14.12
N ARG A 80 -9.31 1.60 -15.31
CA ARG A 80 -10.09 2.76 -15.80
C ARG A 80 -11.23 3.08 -14.85
N GLU A 81 -12.01 2.07 -14.48
CA GLU A 81 -13.12 2.20 -13.53
C GLU A 81 -12.63 2.76 -12.18
N THR A 82 -11.50 2.28 -11.69
CA THR A 82 -10.91 2.76 -10.43
C THR A 82 -10.47 4.23 -10.54
N THR A 83 -9.79 4.62 -11.62
CA THR A 83 -9.39 6.02 -11.83
C THR A 83 -10.57 6.96 -12.03
N GLU A 84 -11.62 6.51 -12.73
CA GLU A 84 -12.85 7.27 -12.90
C GLU A 84 -13.57 7.47 -11.55
N ALA A 85 -13.65 6.42 -10.74
CA ALA A 85 -14.18 6.52 -9.38
C ALA A 85 -13.36 7.52 -8.52
N MET A 86 -12.02 7.49 -8.61
CA MET A 86 -11.18 8.49 -7.92
C MET A 86 -11.49 9.93 -8.37
N ASN A 87 -11.69 10.15 -9.67
CA ASN A 87 -12.08 11.44 -10.22
C ASN A 87 -13.44 11.92 -9.69
N ILE A 88 -14.45 11.04 -9.69
CA ILE A 88 -15.80 11.33 -9.17
C ILE A 88 -15.74 11.71 -7.69
N MET A 89 -14.88 11.05 -6.91
CA MET A 89 -14.67 11.32 -5.50
C MET A 89 -13.81 12.58 -5.21
N GLY A 90 -13.38 13.30 -6.25
CA GLY A 90 -12.62 14.54 -6.13
C GLY A 90 -11.16 14.35 -5.69
N ILE A 91 -10.57 13.19 -6.03
CA ILE A 91 -9.13 12.95 -5.93
C ILE A 91 -8.51 13.48 -7.22
N THR A 92 -7.63 14.49 -7.11
CA THR A 92 -7.06 15.16 -8.29
C THR A 92 -6.06 14.26 -9.02
N ALA A 93 -5.70 14.63 -10.26
CA ALA A 93 -4.71 13.87 -11.03
C ALA A 93 -3.34 13.83 -10.31
N GLU A 94 -2.97 14.90 -9.61
CA GLU A 94 -1.75 14.99 -8.81
C GLU A 94 -1.80 14.04 -7.60
N ASP A 95 -2.93 14.01 -6.88
CA ASP A 95 -3.15 13.08 -5.77
C ASP A 95 -3.13 11.62 -6.27
N GLN A 96 -3.75 11.33 -7.42
CA GLN A 96 -3.70 10.00 -8.06
C GLN A 96 -2.28 9.58 -8.41
N GLN A 97 -1.50 10.47 -9.00
CA GLN A 97 -0.08 10.21 -9.26
C GLN A 97 0.70 9.95 -7.95
N ALA A 98 0.43 10.72 -6.89
CA ALA A 98 1.05 10.49 -5.58
C ALA A 98 0.67 9.12 -4.99
N ILE A 99 -0.60 8.71 -5.10
CA ILE A 99 -1.07 7.37 -4.71
C ILE A 99 -0.28 6.29 -5.47
N PHE A 100 -0.20 6.40 -6.79
CA PHE A 100 0.52 5.42 -7.61
C PHE A 100 2.03 5.40 -7.34
N ARG A 101 2.64 6.55 -7.02
CA ARG A 101 4.04 6.63 -6.58
C ARG A 101 4.27 5.87 -5.28
N ILE A 102 3.37 6.00 -4.30
CA ILE A 102 3.47 5.27 -3.03
C ILE A 102 3.32 3.75 -3.28
N ILE A 103 2.36 3.34 -4.12
CA ILE A 103 2.15 1.93 -4.48
C ILE A 103 3.40 1.35 -5.16
N SER A 104 3.99 2.06 -6.11
CA SER A 104 5.25 1.66 -6.75
C SER A 104 6.40 1.56 -5.74
N ALA A 105 6.51 2.52 -4.81
CA ALA A 105 7.52 2.48 -3.76
C ALA A 105 7.39 1.25 -2.85
N VAL A 106 6.16 0.82 -2.52
CA VAL A 106 5.90 -0.41 -1.77
C VAL A 106 6.38 -1.64 -2.54
N LEU A 107 6.15 -1.71 -3.86
CA LEU A 107 6.65 -2.81 -4.69
C LEU A 107 8.19 -2.87 -4.69
N HIS A 108 8.86 -1.71 -4.85
CA HIS A 108 10.33 -1.64 -4.85
C HIS A 108 10.96 -1.88 -3.48
N LEU A 109 10.28 -1.58 -2.38
CA LEU A 109 10.75 -1.93 -1.03
C LEU A 109 10.93 -3.44 -0.87
N GLY A 110 10.05 -4.23 -1.50
CA GLY A 110 10.19 -5.69 -1.50
C GLY A 110 11.44 -6.19 -2.21
N ASN A 111 12.02 -5.41 -3.12
CA ASN A 111 13.18 -5.80 -3.92
C ASN A 111 14.53 -5.50 -3.25
N LEU A 112 14.54 -4.94 -2.04
CA LEU A 112 15.77 -4.72 -1.29
C LEU A 112 16.39 -6.06 -0.87
N ASP A 113 17.59 -6.36 -1.37
CA ASP A 113 18.30 -7.62 -1.11
C ASP A 113 19.39 -7.46 -0.05
N PHE A 114 19.07 -7.78 1.20
CA PHE A 114 20.05 -7.71 2.28
C PHE A 114 20.87 -8.99 2.38
N ARG A 115 22.17 -8.83 2.65
CA ARG A 115 23.10 -9.94 2.89
C ARG A 115 23.75 -9.81 4.25
N GLN A 116 24.01 -10.96 4.87
CA GLN A 116 24.83 -11.02 6.08
C GLN A 116 26.30 -10.91 5.70
N GLU A 117 27.05 -10.12 6.46
CA GLU A 117 28.50 -10.02 6.30
C GLU A 117 29.20 -11.34 6.70
N ARG A 118 30.33 -11.69 6.06
CA ARG A 118 31.00 -12.98 6.32
C ARG A 118 31.62 -13.07 7.71
N ASN A 119 32.07 -11.93 8.24
CA ASN A 119 32.85 -11.84 9.48
C ASN A 119 32.04 -11.22 10.64
N SER A 120 30.76 -10.91 10.42
CA SER A 120 29.89 -10.28 11.40
C SER A 120 28.43 -10.58 11.07
N ASP A 121 27.56 -10.63 12.08
CA ASP A 121 26.12 -10.82 11.87
C ASP A 121 25.41 -9.57 11.30
N GLN A 122 26.16 -8.57 10.87
CA GLN A 122 25.63 -7.31 10.34
C GLN A 122 25.01 -7.49 8.95
N ALA A 123 23.87 -6.84 8.75
CA ALA A 123 23.26 -6.69 7.45
C ALA A 123 24.04 -5.69 6.58
N THR A 124 24.14 -6.01 5.30
CA THR A 124 24.68 -5.16 4.24
C THR A 124 23.71 -5.15 3.06
N LEU A 125 23.73 -4.07 2.27
CA LEU A 125 22.93 -3.94 1.05
C LEU A 125 23.89 -3.82 -0.14
N PRO A 126 24.28 -4.93 -0.79
CA PRO A 126 25.25 -4.91 -1.87
C PRO A 126 24.70 -4.27 -3.15
N ASP A 127 23.42 -4.49 -3.45
CA ASP A 127 22.74 -3.85 -4.58
C ASP A 127 21.87 -2.69 -4.09
N THR A 128 22.23 -1.48 -4.50
CA THR A 128 21.51 -0.25 -4.15
C THR A 128 20.49 0.17 -5.19
N SER A 129 20.33 -0.57 -6.30
CA SER A 129 19.43 -0.20 -7.40
C SER A 129 17.98 0.00 -6.93
N ALA A 130 17.42 -0.97 -6.21
CA ALA A 130 16.08 -0.88 -5.63
C ALA A 130 15.98 0.26 -4.60
N ALA A 131 17.02 0.47 -3.78
CA ALA A 131 17.04 1.56 -2.81
C ALA A 131 17.03 2.95 -3.46
N GLN A 132 17.69 3.12 -4.61
CA GLN A 132 17.64 4.35 -5.40
C GLN A 132 16.22 4.62 -5.90
N LYS A 133 15.55 3.61 -6.46
CA LYS A 133 14.16 3.72 -6.93
C LYS A 133 13.21 4.12 -5.81
N VAL A 134 13.27 3.43 -4.65
CA VAL A 134 12.44 3.76 -3.47
C VAL A 134 12.70 5.17 -2.97
N ALA A 135 13.97 5.56 -2.82
CA ALA A 135 14.36 6.88 -2.35
C ALA A 135 13.84 8.00 -3.27
N HIS A 136 13.93 7.81 -4.58
CA HIS A 136 13.40 8.74 -5.57
C HIS A 136 11.87 8.86 -5.48
N LEU A 137 11.15 7.74 -5.43
CA LEU A 137 9.69 7.73 -5.37
C LEU A 137 9.15 8.37 -4.09
N LEU A 138 9.77 8.12 -2.94
CA LEU A 138 9.38 8.68 -1.65
C LEU A 138 9.94 10.09 -1.39
N GLY A 139 10.87 10.57 -2.22
CA GLY A 139 11.50 11.87 -2.05
C GLY A 139 12.40 11.97 -0.82
N ILE A 140 13.04 10.87 -0.43
CA ILE A 140 13.93 10.81 0.75
C ILE A 140 15.38 10.54 0.35
N PRO A 141 16.38 11.02 1.12
CA PRO A 141 17.79 10.72 0.82
C PRO A 141 18.09 9.23 0.96
N MET A 142 18.58 8.60 -0.11
CA MET A 142 18.90 7.16 -0.13
C MET A 142 19.86 6.77 0.99
N ALA A 143 20.92 7.56 1.23
CA ALA A 143 21.92 7.26 2.25
C ALA A 143 21.32 7.21 3.66
N GLU A 144 20.41 8.14 3.98
CA GLU A 144 19.72 8.17 5.28
C GLU A 144 18.73 7.00 5.39
N MET A 145 18.03 6.66 4.31
CA MET A 145 17.15 5.49 4.28
C MET A 145 17.91 4.19 4.56
N ILE A 146 19.00 3.93 3.83
CA ILE A 146 19.82 2.72 4.01
C ILE A 146 20.39 2.68 5.43
N LYS A 147 20.90 3.82 5.93
CA LYS A 147 21.41 3.93 7.29
C LYS A 147 20.33 3.68 8.34
N ALA A 148 19.11 4.17 8.14
CA ALA A 148 17.99 3.94 9.05
C ALA A 148 17.62 2.45 9.14
N PHE A 149 17.71 1.71 8.04
CA PHE A 149 17.50 0.26 8.04
C PHE A 149 18.65 -0.51 8.68
N LEU A 150 19.90 -0.25 8.27
CA LEU A 150 21.07 -1.04 8.72
C LEU A 150 21.54 -0.67 10.14
N LYS A 151 21.46 0.62 10.50
CA LYS A 151 21.99 1.19 11.75
C LYS A 151 21.01 2.21 12.35
N PRO A 152 19.78 1.81 12.72
CA PRO A 152 18.82 2.70 13.34
C PRO A 152 19.36 3.31 14.65
N ARG A 153 18.95 4.56 14.89
CA ARG A 153 19.16 5.27 16.17
C ARG A 153 18.08 4.84 17.14
N ILE A 154 18.48 4.24 18.26
CA ILE A 154 17.58 3.77 19.31
C ILE A 154 17.85 4.59 20.57
N LYS A 155 16.79 5.06 21.20
CA LYS A 155 16.87 5.75 22.49
C LYS A 155 16.97 4.71 23.60
N VAL A 156 18.04 4.75 24.38
CA VAL A 156 18.27 3.89 25.54
C VAL A 156 18.41 4.79 26.76
N GLY A 157 17.36 4.85 27.58
CA GLY A 157 17.30 5.81 28.69
C GLY A 157 17.29 7.26 28.19
N LYS A 158 18.36 8.02 28.50
CA LYS A 158 18.55 9.40 28.04
C LYS A 158 19.38 9.52 26.75
N ASP A 159 20.11 8.47 26.38
CA ASP A 159 21.08 8.51 25.29
C ASP A 159 20.54 7.92 23.99
N MET A 160 21.10 8.36 22.86
CA MET A 160 20.81 7.83 21.53
C MET A 160 21.99 6.97 21.06
N VAL A 161 21.74 5.69 20.84
CA VAL A 161 22.77 4.73 20.43
C VAL A 161 22.47 4.20 19.03
N LEU A 162 23.50 4.05 18.21
CA LEU A 162 23.39 3.38 16.91
C LEU A 162 23.48 1.87 17.12
N LYS A 163 22.45 1.13 16.71
CA LYS A 163 22.42 -0.33 16.79
C LYS A 163 22.57 -0.93 15.40
N THR A 164 23.58 -1.76 15.19
CA THR A 164 23.71 -2.58 13.99
C THR A 164 22.66 -3.69 13.99
N GLN A 165 22.00 -3.91 12.85
CA GLN A 165 20.95 -4.92 12.70
C GLN A 165 21.44 -6.15 11.96
N THR A 166 20.86 -7.31 12.28
CA THR A 166 21.05 -8.54 11.50
C THR A 166 20.21 -8.53 10.24
N LYS A 167 20.55 -9.39 9.26
CA LYS A 167 19.78 -9.53 8.01
C LYS A 167 18.28 -9.70 8.28
N ALA A 168 17.92 -10.65 9.14
CA ALA A 168 16.52 -10.95 9.47
C ALA A 168 15.80 -9.75 10.13
N GLN A 169 16.48 -8.97 10.97
CA GLN A 169 15.90 -7.77 11.59
C GLN A 169 15.61 -6.69 10.56
N VAL A 170 16.50 -6.50 9.59
CA VAL A 170 16.32 -5.51 8.53
C VAL A 170 15.20 -5.92 7.58
N GLU A 171 15.15 -7.18 7.16
CA GLU A 171 14.06 -7.71 6.33
C GLU A 171 12.70 -7.56 7.01
N PHE A 172 12.61 -7.89 8.30
CA PHE A 172 11.40 -7.68 9.09
C PHE A 172 11.01 -6.19 9.17
N ALA A 173 12.00 -5.29 9.35
CA ALA A 173 11.74 -3.85 9.39
C ALA A 173 11.22 -3.32 8.05
N VAL A 174 11.77 -3.80 6.91
CA VAL A 174 11.30 -3.45 5.57
C VAL A 174 9.87 -3.94 5.34
N GLU A 175 9.57 -5.19 5.70
CA GLU A 175 8.21 -5.73 5.62
C GLU A 175 7.22 -4.90 6.47
N ALA A 176 7.60 -4.57 7.71
CA ALA A 176 6.77 -3.78 8.61
C ALA A 176 6.52 -2.35 8.08
N ILE A 177 7.56 -1.69 7.56
CA ILE A 177 7.45 -0.34 6.98
C ILE A 177 6.60 -0.37 5.72
N SER A 178 6.75 -1.38 4.86
CA SER A 178 5.95 -1.54 3.64
C SER A 178 4.46 -1.68 3.98
N LYS A 179 4.14 -2.53 4.96
CA LYS A 179 2.77 -2.67 5.50
C LYS A 179 2.23 -1.36 6.05
N ALA A 180 3.02 -0.63 6.83
CA ALA A 180 2.62 0.63 7.43
C ALA A 180 2.42 1.77 6.40
N ILE A 181 3.23 1.82 5.34
CA ILE A 181 3.07 2.80 4.25
C ILE A 181 1.75 2.54 3.52
N TYR A 182 1.47 1.30 3.15
CA TYR A 182 0.23 0.94 2.46
C TYR A 182 -1.01 1.17 3.34
N GLU A 183 -0.94 0.83 4.63
CA GLU A 183 -2.01 1.12 5.60
C GLU A 183 -2.29 2.63 5.70
N ARG A 184 -1.25 3.46 5.81
CA ARG A 184 -1.42 4.93 5.89
C ARG A 184 -2.02 5.50 4.61
N LEU A 185 -1.63 4.98 3.45
CA LEU A 185 -2.24 5.34 2.17
C LEU A 185 -3.74 5.02 2.17
N PHE A 186 -4.10 3.81 2.60
CA PHE A 186 -5.49 3.38 2.68
C PHE A 186 -6.31 4.23 3.65
N LEU A 187 -5.80 4.49 4.86
CA LEU A 187 -6.47 5.36 5.84
C LEU A 187 -6.65 6.79 5.31
N TRP A 188 -5.65 7.31 4.59
CA TRP A 188 -5.75 8.61 3.94
C TRP A 188 -6.85 8.63 2.86
N LEU A 189 -6.95 7.58 2.05
CA LEU A 189 -8.02 7.43 1.05
C LEU A 189 -9.41 7.41 1.70
N VAL A 190 -9.59 6.62 2.76
CA VAL A 190 -10.86 6.57 3.51
C VAL A 190 -11.22 7.94 4.07
N ALA A 191 -10.26 8.64 4.70
CA ALA A 191 -10.48 9.98 5.22
C ALA A 191 -10.84 10.98 4.09
N ARG A 192 -10.20 10.87 2.93
CA ARG A 192 -10.47 11.71 1.76
C ARG A 192 -11.89 11.47 1.21
N ILE A 193 -12.29 10.21 1.08
CA ILE A 193 -13.63 9.80 0.64
C ILE A 193 -14.69 10.31 1.62
N ASN A 194 -14.49 10.10 2.92
CA ASN A 194 -15.40 10.60 3.96
C ASN A 194 -15.57 12.12 3.91
N LYS A 195 -14.48 12.87 3.66
CA LYS A 195 -14.54 14.33 3.49
C LYS A 195 -15.40 14.77 2.30
N THR A 196 -15.40 14.00 1.21
CA THR A 196 -16.23 14.28 0.03
C THR A 196 -17.70 13.92 0.29
N LEU A 197 -17.96 12.83 1.03
CA LEU A 197 -19.32 12.37 1.36
C LEU A 197 -20.01 13.22 2.44
N ASP A 198 -19.24 13.79 3.38
CA ASP A 198 -19.74 14.66 4.47
C ASP A 198 -19.98 16.13 4.03
N ARG A 199 -20.19 16.38 2.73
CA ARG A 199 -20.48 17.73 2.22
C ARG A 199 -21.85 18.25 2.70
N THR A 200 -22.76 17.38 3.10
CA THR A 200 -24.10 17.76 3.59
C THR A 200 -24.13 17.79 5.12
N LYS A 201 -23.78 18.93 5.71
CA LYS A 201 -23.82 19.16 7.18
C LYS A 201 -25.23 19.23 7.80
N ARG A 202 -26.25 18.66 7.16
CA ARG A 202 -27.59 18.60 7.75
C ARG A 202 -27.65 17.36 8.65
N PRO A 203 -27.79 17.50 9.98
CA PRO A 203 -28.03 16.35 10.83
C PRO A 203 -29.32 15.68 10.37
N GLY A 204 -29.19 14.51 9.76
CA GLY A 204 -30.34 13.68 9.42
C GLY A 204 -31.02 13.20 10.70
N ALA A 205 -32.35 13.17 10.73
CA ALA A 205 -33.11 12.71 11.90
C ALA A 205 -33.01 11.19 12.14
N SER A 206 -32.43 10.44 11.19
CA SER A 206 -32.31 8.98 11.22
C SER A 206 -31.08 8.54 10.42
N PHE A 207 -30.46 7.43 10.81
CA PHE A 207 -29.33 6.83 10.09
C PHE A 207 -29.56 5.33 9.86
N VAL A 208 -28.97 4.79 8.80
CA VAL A 208 -28.93 3.36 8.50
C VAL A 208 -27.46 2.94 8.47
N GLY A 209 -27.09 2.00 9.34
CA GLY A 209 -25.76 1.39 9.32
C GLY A 209 -25.78 0.14 8.44
N ILE A 210 -24.90 0.07 7.46
CA ILE A 210 -24.62 -1.14 6.68
C ILE A 210 -23.27 -1.64 7.14
N LEU A 211 -23.21 -2.90 7.59
CA LEU A 211 -21.99 -3.54 8.08
C LEU A 211 -21.59 -4.63 7.08
N ASP A 212 -20.44 -4.43 6.44
CA ASP A 212 -19.82 -5.40 5.54
C ASP A 212 -18.50 -5.84 6.16
N ILE A 213 -18.49 -7.05 6.73
CA ILE A 213 -17.31 -7.66 7.34
C ILE A 213 -16.94 -8.86 6.47
N ALA A 214 -15.66 -8.96 6.11
CA ALA A 214 -15.13 -10.10 5.38
C ALA A 214 -15.45 -11.42 6.12
N GLY A 215 -15.93 -12.42 5.36
CA GLY A 215 -16.18 -13.76 5.89
C GLY A 215 -14.89 -14.40 6.42
N PHE A 216 -15.02 -15.28 7.41
CA PHE A 216 -13.89 -16.03 7.94
C PHE A 216 -13.27 -16.93 6.85
N GLU A 217 -12.10 -16.56 6.33
CA GLU A 217 -11.31 -17.41 5.44
C GLU A 217 -10.47 -18.38 6.30
N ILE A 218 -10.70 -19.70 6.15
CA ILE A 218 -9.89 -20.73 6.83
C ILE A 218 -8.64 -20.98 6.00
N PHE A 219 -7.53 -20.39 6.42
CA PHE A 219 -6.22 -20.66 5.82
C PHE A 219 -5.52 -21.82 6.55
N GLN A 220 -4.68 -22.57 5.82
CA GLN A 220 -3.83 -23.60 6.42
C GLN A 220 -2.77 -23.00 7.37
N VAL A 221 -2.45 -21.71 7.23
CA VAL A 221 -1.50 -20.98 8.09
C VAL A 221 -2.06 -19.60 8.40
N PHE A 222 -2.18 -19.26 9.69
CA PHE A 222 -2.48 -17.89 10.12
C PHE A 222 -1.26 -16.98 9.82
N ARG A 223 -1.48 -15.87 9.12
CA ARG A 223 -0.46 -14.86 8.83
C ARG A 223 -0.45 -13.80 9.94
N PRO A 224 0.56 -13.76 10.84
CA PRO A 224 0.72 -12.67 11.81
C PRO A 224 1.23 -11.36 11.18
#